data_AF-A0AAV0K396-F1
#
_entry.id   AF-A0AAV0K396-F1
#
_cell.length_a   1.000
_cell.length_b   1.000
_cell.length_c   1.000
_cell.angle_alpha   90.00
_cell.angle_beta   90.00
_cell.angle_gamma   90.00
#
_symmetry.space_group_name_H-M   'P 1'
#
loop_
_entity.id
_entity.type
_entity.pdbx_description
1 polymer ?
#
loop_
_entity_poly.entity_id
_entity_poly.type
_entity_poly.pdbx_seq_one_letter_code
_entity_poly.pdbx_strand_id
1 'polypeptide(L)'
;MEQVKQIGKLYLAETPYASSDKVRELLEYMLSIEGEDETSPFYSICFLLPMLCQMTMEIQGCKTLISSRGHKAVVEFLVKLLCNPVTEDMDRIFLACDTIMNLLLKQEEVHFQMEESSCISLLNALAFWAEKSDDPSVLMMAASICALGLDFTSEAALLKHPNFDSRSLTRLCHLISRSFAFATQGMADAVRSETDLIEIITSGFSRWADRFPSIKAAVLGV
;
A
#
# COMPACT_ATOMS: atom_id res chain seq x y z
N MET A 1 -6.25 30.03 1.05
CA MET A 1 -5.58 28.93 1.77
C MET A 1 -5.43 27.69 0.89
N GLU A 2 -6.47 27.24 0.19
CA GLU A 2 -6.41 26.04 -0.66
C GLU A 2 -5.41 26.12 -1.82
N GLN A 3 -5.32 27.27 -2.50
CA GLN A 3 -4.32 27.49 -3.56
C GLN A 3 -2.88 27.39 -3.05
N VAL A 4 -2.61 27.84 -1.82
CA VAL A 4 -1.26 27.76 -1.22
C VAL A 4 -0.92 26.31 -0.87
N LYS A 5 -1.90 25.53 -0.38
CA LYS A 5 -1.72 24.09 -0.16
C LYS A 5 -1.46 23.35 -1.47
N GLN A 6 -2.20 23.67 -2.52
CA GLN A 6 -2.03 23.03 -3.83
C GLN A 6 -0.68 23.36 -4.47
N ILE A 7 -0.26 24.64 -4.41
CA ILE A 7 1.06 25.07 -4.89
C ILE A 7 2.18 24.42 -4.06
N GLY A 8 2.02 24.35 -2.74
CA GLY A 8 2.98 23.66 -1.87
C GLY A 8 3.10 22.16 -2.17
N LYS A 9 1.98 21.47 -2.41
CA LYS A 9 1.96 20.06 -2.85
C LYS A 9 2.68 19.86 -4.17
N LEU A 10 2.37 20.69 -5.18
CA LEU A 10 3.04 20.62 -6.49
C LEU A 10 4.54 20.87 -6.36
N TYR A 11 4.95 21.91 -5.64
CA TYR A 11 6.36 22.25 -5.47
C TYR A 11 7.15 21.13 -4.78
N LEU A 12 6.57 20.52 -3.73
CA LEU A 12 7.18 19.39 -3.04
C LEU A 12 7.23 18.12 -3.91
N ALA A 13 6.25 17.92 -4.79
CA ALA A 13 6.22 16.79 -5.72
C ALA A 13 7.18 16.96 -6.91
N GLU A 14 7.31 18.16 -7.46
CA GLU A 14 8.17 18.44 -8.63
C GLU A 14 9.66 18.53 -8.27
N THR A 15 9.99 18.86 -7.01
CA THR A 15 11.40 18.99 -6.60
C THR A 15 11.66 18.39 -5.21
N PRO A 16 11.40 17.09 -5.00
CA PRO A 16 11.61 16.44 -3.68
C PRO A 16 13.06 16.55 -3.21
N TYR A 17 14.01 16.72 -4.14
CA TYR A 17 15.45 16.82 -3.86
C TYR A 17 16.00 18.24 -3.76
N ALA A 18 15.26 19.29 -4.16
CA ALA A 18 15.76 20.68 -4.05
C ALA A 18 15.99 21.12 -2.59
N SER A 19 15.47 20.35 -1.64
CA SER A 19 15.61 20.54 -0.20
C SER A 19 15.92 19.22 0.52
N SER A 20 16.55 18.25 -0.16
CA SER A 20 16.63 16.83 0.28
C SER A 20 17.11 16.66 1.72
N ASP A 21 18.16 17.38 2.14
CA ASP A 21 18.73 17.24 3.48
C ASP A 21 17.79 17.77 4.57
N LYS A 22 17.19 18.96 4.37
CA LYS A 22 16.26 19.56 5.35
C LYS A 22 14.92 18.84 5.41
N VAL A 23 14.41 18.39 4.26
CA VAL A 23 13.17 17.60 4.21
C VAL A 23 13.40 16.27 4.91
N ARG A 24 14.55 15.61 4.69
CA ARG A 24 14.91 14.38 5.41
C ARG A 24 14.99 14.60 6.92
N GLU A 25 15.62 15.68 7.38
CA GLU A 25 15.76 16.00 8.80
C GLU A 25 14.41 16.32 9.48
N LEU A 26 13.51 16.96 8.76
CA LEU A 26 12.21 17.39 9.30
C LEU A 26 11.09 16.38 9.06
N LEU A 27 11.31 15.33 8.25
CA LEU A 27 10.23 14.46 7.78
C LEU A 27 9.46 13.81 8.95
N GLU A 28 10.17 13.30 9.95
CA GLU A 28 9.55 12.71 11.15
C GLU A 28 8.64 13.73 11.86
N TYR A 29 9.14 14.96 12.06
CA TYR A 29 8.35 16.04 12.66
C TYR A 29 7.14 16.40 11.79
N MET A 30 7.32 16.53 10.47
CA MET A 30 6.23 16.88 9.55
C MET A 30 5.12 15.82 9.55
N LEU A 31 5.49 14.54 9.67
CA LEU A 31 4.58 13.40 9.76
C LEU A 31 3.90 13.28 11.13
N SER A 32 4.38 13.97 12.16
CA SER A 32 3.77 14.00 13.49
C SER A 32 2.86 15.21 13.72
N ILE A 33 2.71 16.11 12.73
CA ILE A 33 1.87 17.31 12.88
C ILE A 33 0.40 16.89 12.87
N GLU A 34 -0.31 17.21 13.95
CA GLU A 34 -1.75 17.00 14.12
C GLU A 34 -2.48 18.34 14.08
N GLY A 35 -3.63 18.39 13.41
CA GLY A 35 -4.57 19.51 13.51
C GLY A 35 -5.32 19.53 14.85
N GLU A 36 -5.89 20.68 15.21
CA GLU A 36 -6.62 20.86 16.49
C GLU A 36 -7.76 19.85 16.69
N ASP A 37 -8.37 19.36 15.61
CA ASP A 37 -9.48 18.40 15.61
C ASP A 37 -9.06 16.97 15.22
N GLU A 38 -7.77 16.67 15.16
CA GLU A 38 -7.27 15.35 14.72
C GLU A 38 -6.78 14.48 15.88
N THR A 39 -7.13 13.19 15.85
CA THR A 39 -6.62 12.18 16.80
C THR A 39 -5.36 11.45 16.30
N SER A 40 -4.90 11.80 15.11
CA SER A 40 -3.74 11.23 14.40
C SER A 40 -3.37 12.18 13.26
N PRO A 41 -2.11 12.24 12.80
CA PRO A 41 -1.62 13.21 11.81
C PRO A 41 -2.13 12.96 10.38
N PHE A 42 -3.45 12.99 10.16
CA PHE A 42 -4.07 12.56 8.90
C PHE A 42 -3.94 13.62 7.81
N TYR A 43 -4.20 14.90 8.10
CA TYR A 43 -4.09 15.98 7.12
C TYR A 43 -2.64 16.28 6.73
N SER A 44 -1.70 16.17 7.66
CA SER A 44 -0.27 16.34 7.36
C SER A 44 0.23 15.23 6.44
N ILE A 45 -0.13 13.97 6.71
CA ILE A 45 0.19 12.85 5.81
C ILE A 45 -0.48 13.05 4.44
N CYS A 46 -1.76 13.44 4.38
CA CYS A 46 -2.43 13.77 3.11
C CYS A 46 -1.68 14.85 2.30
N PHE A 47 -1.11 15.84 2.99
CA PHE A 47 -0.38 16.93 2.35
C PHE A 47 0.96 16.46 1.80
N LEU A 48 1.66 15.57 2.53
CA LEU A 48 3.00 15.10 2.18
C LEU A 48 2.99 13.95 1.18
N LEU A 49 1.88 13.24 1.03
CA LEU A 49 1.77 12.02 0.23
C LEU A 49 2.31 12.14 -1.20
N PRO A 50 2.05 13.21 -1.97
CA PRO A 50 2.64 13.36 -3.31
C PRO A 50 4.17 13.37 -3.27
N MET A 51 4.78 14.05 -2.28
CA MET A 51 6.23 14.11 -2.12
C MET A 51 6.80 12.78 -1.65
N LEU A 52 6.11 12.08 -0.72
CA LEU A 52 6.51 10.75 -0.27
C LEU A 52 6.52 9.76 -1.44
N CYS A 53 5.45 9.76 -2.24
CA CYS A 53 5.34 8.92 -3.43
C CYS A 53 6.51 9.17 -4.38
N GLN A 54 6.76 10.43 -4.75
CA GLN A 54 7.87 10.79 -5.64
C GLN A 54 9.24 10.44 -5.07
N MET A 55 9.46 10.66 -3.78
CA MET A 55 10.72 10.34 -3.13
C MET A 55 10.98 8.81 -3.13
N THR A 56 9.95 7.98 -2.88
CA THR A 56 10.08 6.51 -2.87
C THR A 56 10.36 5.86 -4.23
N MET A 57 10.32 6.63 -5.32
CA MET A 57 10.81 6.16 -6.61
C MET A 57 12.29 5.77 -6.54
N GLU A 58 13.07 6.44 -5.68
CA GLU A 58 14.50 6.18 -5.49
C GLU A 58 14.79 5.41 -4.19
N ILE A 59 15.85 4.59 -4.20
CA ILE A 59 16.31 3.81 -3.03
C ILE A 59 16.58 4.71 -1.82
N GLN A 60 17.22 5.87 -2.05
CA GLN A 60 17.55 6.81 -0.98
C GLN A 60 16.30 7.42 -0.33
N GLY A 61 15.23 7.57 -1.11
CA GLY A 61 13.94 8.00 -0.62
C GLY A 61 13.25 6.95 0.25
N CYS A 62 13.28 5.68 -0.16
CA CYS A 62 12.81 4.58 0.67
C CYS A 62 13.59 4.49 2.00
N LYS A 63 14.93 4.63 1.98
CA LYS A 63 15.75 4.69 3.21
C LYS A 63 15.34 5.84 4.12
N THR A 64 15.07 7.01 3.53
CA THR A 64 14.60 8.19 4.26
C THR A 64 13.25 7.91 4.93
N LEU A 65 12.30 7.35 4.19
CA LEU A 65 10.97 6.96 4.70
C LEU A 65 11.04 5.91 5.83
N ILE A 66 12.01 4.98 5.76
CA ILE A 66 12.24 4.01 6.83
C ILE A 66 12.79 4.71 8.07
N SER A 67 13.85 5.50 7.92
CA SER A 67 14.53 6.18 9.04
C SER A 67 13.64 7.16 9.80
N SER A 68 12.69 7.81 9.12
CA SER A 68 11.72 8.74 9.72
C SER A 68 10.47 8.05 10.29
N ARG A 69 10.40 6.71 10.25
CA ARG A 69 9.18 5.92 10.53
C ARG A 69 7.98 6.29 9.66
N GLY A 70 8.19 7.01 8.56
CA GLY A 70 7.11 7.43 7.69
C GLY A 70 6.38 6.29 7.00
N HIS A 71 7.04 5.15 6.77
CA HIS A 71 6.38 3.95 6.27
C HIS A 71 5.24 3.49 7.20
N LYS A 72 5.45 3.54 8.53
CA LYS A 72 4.42 3.19 9.51
C LYS A 72 3.27 4.20 9.48
N ALA A 73 3.59 5.49 9.43
CA ALA A 73 2.60 6.55 9.29
C ALA A 73 1.74 6.39 8.02
N VAL A 74 2.35 6.07 6.87
CA VAL A 74 1.63 5.86 5.61
C VAL A 74 0.76 4.60 5.65
N VAL A 75 1.23 3.50 6.26
CA VAL A 75 0.42 2.27 6.44
C VAL A 75 -0.79 2.54 7.33
N GLU A 76 -0.60 3.16 8.49
CA GLU A 76 -1.68 3.51 9.41
C GLU A 76 -2.68 4.47 8.77
N PHE A 77 -2.17 5.47 8.04
CA PHE A 77 -2.98 6.38 7.24
C PHE A 77 -3.82 5.65 6.20
N LEU A 78 -3.22 4.76 5.40
CA LEU A 78 -3.91 4.02 4.36
C LEU A 78 -4.98 3.11 4.98
N VAL A 79 -4.66 2.35 6.03
CA VAL A 79 -5.64 1.51 6.74
C VAL A 79 -6.83 2.33 7.22
N LYS A 80 -6.58 3.51 7.83
CA LYS A 80 -7.64 4.41 8.28
C LYS A 80 -8.50 4.90 7.11
N LEU A 81 -7.88 5.26 5.99
CA LEU A 81 -8.54 5.76 4.79
C LEU A 81 -9.43 4.68 4.13
N LEU A 82 -8.97 3.44 4.08
CA LEU A 82 -9.72 2.30 3.53
C LEU A 82 -10.89 1.86 4.43
N CYS A 83 -10.74 1.96 5.76
CA CYS A 83 -11.78 1.57 6.72
C CYS A 83 -12.86 2.63 6.91
N ASN A 84 -12.52 3.92 6.80
CA ASN A 84 -13.44 5.03 6.90
C ASN A 84 -13.29 5.94 5.68
N PRO A 85 -14.00 5.66 4.57
CA PRO A 85 -14.01 6.53 3.41
C PRO A 85 -14.79 7.80 3.76
N VAL A 86 -14.14 8.72 4.46
CA VAL A 86 -14.70 10.06 4.78
C VAL A 86 -14.90 10.85 3.46
N THR A 87 -14.25 10.43 2.37
CA THR A 87 -14.40 10.94 1.01
C THR A 87 -13.89 9.91 -0.01
N GLU A 88 -14.51 9.83 -1.18
CA GLU A 88 -14.05 9.10 -2.39
C GLU A 88 -12.75 9.69 -2.98
N ASP A 89 -11.74 9.98 -2.16
CA ASP A 89 -10.47 10.54 -2.60
C ASP A 89 -9.55 9.42 -3.08
N MET A 90 -9.90 8.84 -4.23
CA MET A 90 -9.16 7.76 -4.88
C MET A 90 -7.71 8.17 -5.14
N ASP A 91 -7.46 9.43 -5.51
CA ASP A 91 -6.11 9.95 -5.76
C ASP A 91 -5.20 9.78 -4.54
N ARG A 92 -5.70 10.08 -3.33
CA ARG A 92 -4.94 9.85 -2.09
C ARG A 92 -4.75 8.38 -1.77
N ILE A 93 -5.75 7.54 -2.05
CA ILE A 93 -5.61 6.09 -1.85
C ILE A 93 -4.50 5.57 -2.77
N PHE A 94 -4.53 5.92 -4.06
CA PHE A 94 -3.51 5.49 -5.02
C PHE A 94 -2.12 6.02 -4.66
N LEU A 95 -1.97 7.29 -4.28
CA LEU A 95 -0.67 7.82 -3.86
C LEU A 95 -0.11 7.10 -2.61
N ALA A 96 -0.95 6.71 -1.65
CA ALA A 96 -0.53 5.95 -0.49
C ALA A 96 -0.15 4.51 -0.86
N CYS A 97 -0.95 3.88 -1.73
CA CYS A 97 -0.67 2.59 -2.31
C CYS A 97 0.67 2.59 -3.05
N ASP A 98 0.91 3.55 -3.95
CA ASP A 98 2.16 3.70 -4.70
C ASP A 98 3.36 3.91 -3.77
N THR A 99 3.21 4.74 -2.74
CA THR A 99 4.27 4.97 -1.74
C THR A 99 4.66 3.67 -1.03
N ILE A 100 3.67 2.85 -0.62
CA ILE A 100 3.92 1.56 0.04
C ILE A 100 4.49 0.55 -0.97
N MET A 101 3.90 0.44 -2.16
CA MET A 101 4.34 -0.48 -3.20
C MET A 101 5.78 -0.21 -3.61
N ASN A 102 6.16 1.06 -3.82
CA ASN A 102 7.53 1.48 -4.10
C ASN A 102 8.53 1.01 -3.04
N LEU A 103 8.15 1.11 -1.76
CA LEU A 103 8.96 0.64 -0.64
C LEU A 103 9.08 -0.88 -0.62
N LEU A 104 7.96 -1.60 -0.79
CA LEU A 104 7.91 -3.06 -0.77
C LEU A 104 8.69 -3.68 -1.96
N LEU A 105 8.62 -3.07 -3.14
CA LEU A 105 9.38 -3.52 -4.31
C LEU A 105 10.90 -3.42 -4.10
N LYS A 106 11.35 -2.45 -3.30
CA LYS A 106 12.78 -2.24 -2.99
C LYS A 106 13.21 -2.87 -1.66
N GLN A 107 12.35 -3.68 -1.03
CA GLN A 107 12.51 -4.14 0.35
C GLN A 107 13.88 -4.79 0.63
N GLU A 108 14.41 -5.57 -0.30
CA GLU A 108 15.70 -6.25 -0.15
C GLU A 108 16.87 -5.24 -0.17
N GLU A 109 16.85 -4.28 -1.10
CA GLU A 109 17.90 -3.28 -1.28
C GLU A 109 18.01 -2.33 -0.08
N VAL A 110 16.87 -2.01 0.54
CA VAL A 110 16.80 -1.13 1.71
C VAL A 110 16.74 -1.88 3.05
N HIS A 111 16.84 -3.21 3.03
CA HIS A 111 16.74 -4.07 4.23
C HIS A 111 15.49 -3.77 5.06
N PHE A 112 14.37 -3.52 4.38
CA PHE A 112 13.10 -3.20 5.02
C PHE A 112 12.50 -4.43 5.70
N GLN A 113 11.93 -4.21 6.88
CA GLN A 113 11.11 -5.18 7.59
C GLN A 113 9.83 -4.48 8.03
N MET A 114 8.68 -5.08 7.72
CA MET A 114 7.38 -4.59 8.16
C MET A 114 6.96 -5.31 9.44
N GLU A 115 6.41 -4.57 10.40
CA GLU A 115 5.81 -5.15 11.60
C GLU A 115 4.64 -6.07 11.23
N GLU A 116 4.58 -7.29 11.79
CA GLU A 116 3.55 -8.28 11.46
C GLU A 116 2.13 -7.70 11.67
N SER A 117 1.89 -6.99 12.77
CA SER A 117 0.59 -6.36 13.06
C SER A 117 0.17 -5.33 11.99
N SER A 118 1.12 -4.53 11.51
CA SER A 118 0.91 -3.55 10.44
C SER A 118 0.64 -4.22 9.11
N CYS A 119 1.41 -5.27 8.79
CA CYS A 119 1.20 -6.10 7.60
C CYS A 119 -0.22 -6.69 7.59
N ILE A 120 -0.64 -7.34 8.67
CA ILE A 120 -1.94 -8.00 8.78
C ILE A 120 -3.09 -6.99 8.67
N SER A 121 -2.94 -5.82 9.32
CA SER A 121 -3.93 -4.74 9.24
C SER A 121 -4.06 -4.19 7.82
N LEU A 122 -2.93 -4.02 7.11
CA LEU A 122 -2.90 -3.57 5.73
C LEU A 122 -3.56 -4.60 4.78
N LEU A 123 -3.19 -5.88 4.90
CA LEU A 123 -3.77 -6.97 4.09
C LEU A 123 -5.30 -7.03 4.25
N ASN A 124 -5.79 -6.91 5.48
CA ASN A 124 -7.23 -6.93 5.75
C ASN A 124 -7.95 -5.71 5.15
N ALA A 125 -7.36 -4.51 5.31
CA ALA A 125 -7.93 -3.27 4.78
C ALA A 125 -7.99 -3.27 3.24
N LEU A 126 -6.94 -3.73 2.56
CA LEU A 126 -6.89 -3.83 1.10
C LEU A 126 -7.87 -4.88 0.56
N ALA A 127 -7.96 -6.04 1.20
CA ALA A 127 -8.92 -7.08 0.81
C ALA A 127 -10.37 -6.60 0.97
N PHE A 128 -10.66 -5.85 2.03
CA PHE A 128 -11.97 -5.23 2.23
C PHE A 128 -12.27 -4.12 1.22
N TRP A 129 -11.28 -3.29 0.88
CA TRP A 129 -11.44 -2.24 -0.13
C TRP A 129 -11.73 -2.81 -1.51
N ALA A 130 -10.99 -3.84 -1.94
CA ALA A 130 -11.19 -4.49 -3.24
C ALA A 130 -12.48 -5.33 -3.32
N GLU A 131 -13.02 -5.80 -2.18
CA GLU A 131 -14.35 -6.43 -2.14
C GLU A 131 -15.46 -5.44 -2.49
N LYS A 132 -15.28 -4.15 -2.17
CA LYS A 132 -16.28 -3.09 -2.39
C LYS A 132 -16.19 -2.40 -3.74
N SER A 133 -15.19 -2.74 -4.55
CA SER A 133 -14.92 -2.08 -5.83
C SER A 133 -14.98 -3.06 -6.99
N ASP A 134 -15.61 -2.60 -8.07
CA ASP A 134 -15.58 -3.26 -9.39
C ASP A 134 -14.52 -2.65 -10.32
N ASP A 135 -13.76 -1.65 -9.86
CA ASP A 135 -12.69 -1.01 -10.62
C ASP A 135 -11.47 -1.94 -10.73
N PRO A 136 -11.04 -2.31 -11.96
CA PRO A 136 -9.84 -3.11 -12.18
C PRO A 136 -8.57 -2.52 -11.55
N SER A 137 -8.40 -1.20 -11.56
CA SER A 137 -7.22 -0.54 -10.99
C SER A 137 -7.14 -0.75 -9.47
N VAL A 138 -8.29 -0.71 -8.80
CA VAL A 138 -8.40 -1.01 -7.36
C VAL A 138 -8.05 -2.48 -7.08
N LEU A 139 -8.60 -3.40 -7.88
CA LEU A 139 -8.32 -4.83 -7.75
C LEU A 139 -6.83 -5.11 -7.90
N MET A 140 -6.20 -4.60 -8.97
CA MET A 140 -4.81 -4.86 -9.30
C MET A 140 -3.84 -4.22 -8.30
N MET A 141 -4.11 -2.99 -7.87
CA MET A 141 -3.31 -2.30 -6.86
C MET A 141 -3.35 -3.03 -5.52
N ALA A 142 -4.56 -3.36 -5.03
CA ALA A 142 -4.73 -4.09 -3.78
C ALA A 142 -4.07 -5.48 -3.83
N ALA A 143 -4.25 -6.22 -4.92
CA ALA A 143 -3.64 -7.52 -5.10
C ALA A 143 -2.10 -7.44 -5.14
N SER A 144 -1.53 -6.42 -5.77
CA SER A 144 -0.08 -6.22 -5.86
C SER A 144 0.55 -5.95 -4.50
N ILE A 145 -0.03 -5.04 -3.72
CA ILE A 145 0.44 -4.76 -2.35
C ILE A 145 0.24 -5.98 -1.45
N CYS A 146 -0.89 -6.69 -1.58
CA CYS A 146 -1.10 -7.93 -0.83
C CYS A 146 -0.08 -9.01 -1.20
N ALA A 147 0.24 -9.19 -2.48
CA ALA A 147 1.23 -10.16 -2.94
C ALA A 147 2.64 -9.87 -2.41
N LEU A 148 3.01 -8.59 -2.28
CA LEU A 148 4.26 -8.18 -1.64
C LEU A 148 4.20 -8.30 -0.11
N GLY A 149 3.09 -7.88 0.50
CA GLY A 149 2.90 -7.91 1.96
C GLY A 149 2.89 -9.31 2.54
N LEU A 150 2.37 -10.29 1.80
CA LEU A 150 2.35 -11.70 2.22
C LEU A 150 3.76 -12.29 2.43
N ASP A 151 4.81 -11.67 1.90
CA ASP A 151 6.18 -12.10 2.19
C ASP A 151 6.53 -11.97 3.68
N PHE A 152 5.92 -11.02 4.40
CA PHE A 152 6.18 -10.69 5.81
C PHE A 152 5.37 -11.51 6.82
N THR A 153 4.52 -12.44 6.39
CA THR A 153 3.64 -13.19 7.29
C THR A 153 3.46 -14.64 6.86
N SER A 154 2.54 -15.35 7.50
CA SER A 154 2.15 -16.73 7.17
C SER A 154 0.67 -16.92 7.45
N GLU A 155 0.04 -17.93 6.84
CA GLU A 155 -1.38 -18.21 7.10
C GLU A 155 -1.64 -18.50 8.58
N ALA A 156 -0.71 -19.19 9.24
CA ALA A 156 -0.79 -19.47 10.66
C ALA A 156 -0.72 -18.21 11.53
N ALA A 157 0.07 -17.20 11.12
CA ALA A 157 0.14 -15.91 11.81
C ALA A 157 -1.15 -15.11 11.61
N LEU A 158 -1.67 -15.07 10.37
CA LEU A 158 -2.95 -14.44 10.05
C LEU A 158 -4.08 -14.98 10.93
N LEU A 159 -4.24 -16.31 10.98
CA LEU A 159 -5.33 -16.96 11.73
C LEU A 159 -5.20 -16.82 13.26
N LYS A 160 -4.02 -16.48 13.78
CA LYS A 160 -3.80 -16.22 15.21
C LYS A 160 -4.04 -14.76 15.59
N HIS A 161 -4.09 -13.85 14.61
CA HIS A 161 -4.18 -12.43 14.89
C HIS A 161 -5.61 -12.05 15.30
N PRO A 162 -5.82 -11.34 16.43
CA PRO A 162 -7.16 -11.10 16.98
C PRO A 162 -8.08 -10.30 16.05
N ASN A 163 -7.51 -9.47 15.17
CA ASN A 163 -8.25 -8.63 14.22
C ASN A 163 -8.30 -9.23 12.80
N PHE A 164 -7.98 -10.52 12.63
CA PHE A 164 -8.02 -11.20 11.34
C PHE A 164 -8.80 -12.50 11.48
N ASP A 165 -10.04 -12.49 11.01
CA ASP A 165 -10.94 -13.64 11.11
C ASP A 165 -10.97 -14.47 9.81
N SER A 166 -11.76 -15.55 9.81
CA SER A 166 -11.94 -16.38 8.62
C SER A 166 -12.56 -15.61 7.45
N ARG A 167 -13.34 -14.54 7.70
CA ARG A 167 -13.91 -13.69 6.67
C ARG A 167 -12.83 -12.82 6.02
N SER A 168 -11.89 -12.30 6.80
CA SER A 168 -10.70 -11.60 6.29
C SER A 168 -9.87 -12.52 5.39
N LEU A 169 -9.66 -13.78 5.79
CA LEU A 169 -8.97 -14.76 4.93
C LEU A 169 -9.73 -15.01 3.63
N THR A 170 -11.05 -15.24 3.69
CA THR A 170 -11.88 -15.46 2.49
C THR A 170 -11.82 -14.27 1.53
N ARG A 171 -11.85 -13.03 2.03
CA ARG A 171 -11.69 -11.83 1.20
C ARG A 171 -10.33 -11.79 0.51
N LEU A 172 -9.27 -12.12 1.24
CA LEU A 172 -7.92 -12.16 0.70
C LEU A 172 -7.77 -13.24 -0.37
N CYS A 173 -8.31 -14.44 -0.14
CA CYS A 173 -8.40 -15.49 -1.15
C CYS A 173 -9.13 -14.99 -2.40
N HIS A 174 -10.32 -14.39 -2.23
CA HIS A 174 -11.12 -13.89 -3.33
C HIS A 174 -10.42 -12.76 -4.11
N LEU A 175 -9.72 -11.84 -3.43
CA LEU A 175 -8.92 -10.79 -4.04
C LEU A 175 -7.86 -11.39 -4.97
N ILE A 176 -7.03 -12.30 -4.47
CA ILE A 176 -5.94 -12.89 -5.26
C ILE A 176 -6.53 -13.76 -6.40
N SER A 177 -7.54 -14.59 -6.15
CA SER A 177 -8.18 -15.37 -7.21
C SER A 177 -8.77 -14.49 -8.32
N ARG A 178 -9.43 -13.37 -7.96
CA ARG A 178 -9.97 -12.41 -8.93
C ARG A 178 -8.89 -11.75 -9.76
N SER A 179 -7.74 -11.39 -9.17
CA SER A 179 -6.65 -10.77 -9.94
C SER A 179 -6.05 -11.73 -10.98
N PHE A 180 -5.93 -13.02 -10.66
CA PHE A 180 -5.53 -14.05 -11.64
C PHE A 180 -6.59 -14.29 -12.72
N ALA A 181 -7.88 -14.29 -12.35
CA ALA A 181 -8.97 -14.38 -13.33
C ALA A 181 -8.98 -13.17 -14.28
N PHE A 182 -8.69 -11.97 -13.77
CA PHE A 182 -8.57 -10.75 -14.57
C PHE A 182 -7.43 -10.87 -15.60
N ALA A 183 -6.27 -11.39 -15.19
CA ALA A 183 -5.13 -11.60 -16.09
C ALA A 183 -5.43 -12.61 -17.22
N THR A 184 -6.23 -13.65 -16.94
CA THR A 184 -6.57 -14.68 -17.94
C THR A 184 -7.70 -14.26 -18.90
N GLN A 185 -8.60 -13.37 -18.47
CA GLN A 185 -9.74 -12.92 -19.29
C GLN A 185 -9.39 -11.91 -20.39
N GLY A 186 -8.13 -11.48 -20.51
CA GLY A 186 -7.64 -10.84 -21.74
C GLY A 186 -8.40 -9.58 -22.15
N MET A 187 -8.69 -8.67 -21.22
CA MET A 187 -9.07 -7.29 -21.55
C MET A 187 -7.86 -6.60 -22.19
N ALA A 188 -7.67 -6.78 -23.49
CA ALA A 188 -6.42 -6.51 -24.20
C ALA A 188 -5.84 -5.09 -23.99
N ASP A 189 -6.69 -4.09 -23.74
CA ASP A 189 -6.25 -2.72 -23.48
C ASP A 189 -5.97 -2.45 -21.99
N ALA A 190 -6.76 -3.00 -21.07
CA ALA A 190 -6.54 -2.83 -19.61
C ALA A 190 -5.41 -3.73 -19.07
N VAL A 191 -5.24 -4.94 -19.61
CA VAL A 191 -4.14 -5.84 -19.25
C VAL A 191 -2.79 -5.25 -19.67
N ARG A 192 -2.77 -4.46 -20.75
CA ARG A 192 -1.55 -3.77 -21.21
C ARG A 192 -1.09 -2.66 -20.27
N SER A 193 -1.99 -1.94 -19.62
CA SER A 193 -1.60 -0.95 -18.61
C SER A 193 -1.16 -1.60 -17.30
N GLU A 194 -1.72 -2.77 -16.96
CA GLU A 194 -1.49 -3.46 -15.69
C GLU A 194 -0.45 -4.60 -15.76
N THR A 195 0.32 -4.69 -16.85
CA THR A 195 1.25 -5.83 -17.07
C THR A 195 2.27 -5.95 -15.94
N ASP A 196 2.82 -4.82 -15.48
CA ASP A 196 3.79 -4.79 -14.39
C ASP A 196 3.17 -5.28 -13.06
N LEU A 197 1.90 -4.95 -12.80
CA LEU A 197 1.19 -5.40 -11.59
C LEU A 197 0.90 -6.91 -11.62
N ILE A 198 0.56 -7.47 -12.79
CA ILE A 198 0.37 -8.92 -12.95
C ILE A 198 1.68 -9.67 -12.66
N GLU A 199 2.82 -9.14 -13.12
CA GLU A 199 4.12 -9.75 -12.85
C GLU A 199 4.46 -9.72 -11.34
N ILE A 200 4.16 -8.61 -10.66
CA ILE A 200 4.32 -8.48 -9.20
C ILE A 200 3.49 -9.56 -8.48
N ILE A 201 2.21 -9.70 -8.84
CA ILE A 201 1.30 -10.66 -8.22
C ILE A 201 1.76 -12.10 -8.46
N THR A 202 2.12 -12.42 -9.71
CA THR A 202 2.55 -13.77 -10.11
C THR A 202 3.85 -14.16 -9.41
N SER A 203 4.82 -13.24 -9.39
CA SER A 203 6.10 -13.44 -8.71
C SER A 203 5.91 -13.58 -7.20
N GLY A 204 5.08 -12.74 -6.58
CA GLY A 204 4.71 -12.86 -5.17
C GLY A 204 4.09 -14.23 -4.87
N PHE A 205 3.06 -14.63 -5.61
CA PHE A 205 2.41 -15.94 -5.43
C PHE A 205 3.42 -17.09 -5.45
N SER A 206 4.37 -17.09 -6.40
CA SER A 206 5.41 -18.14 -6.45
C SER A 206 6.30 -18.19 -5.21
N ARG A 207 6.54 -17.06 -4.52
CA ARG A 207 7.39 -16.99 -3.32
C ARG A 207 6.68 -17.50 -2.07
N TRP A 208 5.38 -17.24 -1.93
CA TRP A 208 4.67 -17.51 -0.67
C TRP A 208 3.55 -18.55 -0.76
N ALA A 209 3.13 -19.03 -1.93
CA ALA A 209 1.97 -19.93 -2.06
C ALA A 209 2.01 -21.14 -1.12
N ASP A 210 3.18 -21.74 -0.90
CA ASP A 210 3.32 -22.90 0.00
C ASP A 210 3.12 -22.55 1.49
N ARG A 211 3.30 -21.28 1.88
CA ARG A 211 2.98 -20.77 3.23
C ARG A 211 1.51 -20.43 3.43
N PHE A 212 0.73 -20.39 2.34
CA PHE A 212 -0.69 -19.98 2.34
C PHE A 212 -1.56 -21.00 1.58
N PRO A 213 -1.76 -22.21 2.12
CA PRO A 213 -2.54 -23.26 1.47
C PRO A 213 -3.97 -22.84 1.10
N SER A 214 -4.64 -22.03 1.93
CA SER A 214 -6.02 -21.58 1.64
C SER A 214 -6.07 -20.66 0.43
N ILE A 215 -5.10 -19.74 0.30
CA ILE A 215 -5.01 -18.84 -0.85
C ILE A 215 -4.61 -19.63 -2.11
N LYS A 216 -3.64 -20.54 -1.98
CA LYS A 216 -3.20 -21.42 -3.07
C LYS A 216 -4.35 -22.25 -3.63
N ALA A 217 -5.16 -22.86 -2.76
CA ALA A 217 -6.35 -23.61 -3.16
C ALA A 217 -7.35 -22.74 -3.93
N ALA A 218 -7.64 -21.53 -3.41
CA ALA A 218 -8.56 -20.60 -4.06
C ALA A 218 -8.08 -20.13 -5.45
N VAL A 219 -6.77 -19.94 -5.64
CA VAL A 219 -6.20 -19.52 -6.94
C VAL A 219 -6.21 -20.68 -7.95
N LEU A 220 -5.91 -21.90 -7.49
CA LEU A 220 -5.84 -23.08 -8.34
C LEU A 220 -7.20 -23.76 -8.59
N GLY A 221 -8.24 -23.39 -7.84
CA GLY A 221 -9.58 -23.96 -7.94
C GLY A 221 -9.67 -25.41 -7.42
N VAL A 222 -8.91 -25.73 -6.36
CA VAL A 222 -8.78 -27.09 -5.79
C VAL A 222 -9.36 -27.15 -4.39
#